data_AF-A0A822BDV8-F1
#
_entry.id   AF-A0A822BDV8-F1
#
_cell.length_a   1.000
_cell.length_b   1.000
_cell.length_c   1.000
_cell.angle_alpha   90.00
_cell.angle_beta   90.00
_cell.angle_gamma   90.00
#
_symmetry.space_group_name_H-M   'P 1'
#
loop_
_entity.id
_entity.type
_entity.pdbx_description
1 polymer ?
#
loop_
_entity_poly.entity_id
_entity_poly.type
_entity_poly.pdbx_seq_one_letter_code
_entity_poly.pdbx_strand_id
1 'polypeptide(L)'
;FLLIGESTYNPKVHFDGKQSNVAELNLPSSLQPQANRIVKIFDMIKFIENDWRRGGEHESVYMGLATIHESQMKSTLQHARTEDDYAPTMAQVEQVSAEKGGATLIAAGLLIEGRLTRAKMAYLEYLGFGLQLLDDLQDVKEDMKNNHRTIFTQTLAEDQTLDAPTARLIQYCYCKPAFETFSDDQRTVSDRKTGVTLAEYIRVSMMMFSIVLILEAASQLQEYYSKEFYRELSSLSPVTFKDLKPARIEERVWAIVRNQRL
;
A
#
# COMPACT_ATOMS: atom_id res chain seq x y z
N PHE A 1 -21.40 10.08 -13.23
CA PHE A 1 -20.63 9.21 -14.14
C PHE A 1 -19.16 9.25 -13.72
N LEU A 2 -18.83 8.55 -12.63
CA LEU A 2 -17.46 8.10 -12.41
C LEU A 2 -17.13 7.15 -13.56
N LEU A 3 -15.89 7.18 -14.06
CA LEU A 3 -15.37 6.20 -15.01
C LEU A 3 -15.36 4.84 -14.31
N ILE A 4 -16.50 4.17 -14.34
CA ILE A 4 -16.72 2.80 -13.92
C ILE A 4 -16.77 2.01 -15.22
N GLY A 5 -15.69 1.32 -15.51
CA GLY A 5 -15.53 0.45 -16.67
C GLY A 5 -14.20 -0.24 -16.53
N GLU A 6 -14.16 -1.54 -16.83
CA GLU A 6 -12.93 -2.32 -16.96
C GLU A 6 -11.84 -1.48 -17.61
N SER A 7 -10.61 -1.60 -17.11
CA SER A 7 -9.46 -0.84 -17.61
C SER A 7 -9.41 -0.88 -19.15
N THR A 8 -9.77 0.23 -19.79
CA THR A 8 -9.64 0.40 -21.25
C THR A 8 -8.19 0.68 -21.66
N TYR A 9 -7.24 0.39 -20.75
CA TYR A 9 -5.83 0.66 -20.92
C TYR A 9 -5.26 -0.17 -22.08
N ASN A 10 -4.92 0.53 -23.17
CA ASN A 10 -4.18 -0.05 -24.27
C ASN A 10 -2.68 0.29 -24.10
N PRO A 11 -1.81 -0.69 -23.77
CA PRO A 11 -0.39 -0.43 -23.51
C PRO A 11 0.38 0.10 -24.73
N LYS A 12 -0.23 0.05 -25.93
CA LYS A 12 0.39 0.44 -27.21
C LYS A 12 0.09 1.87 -27.63
N VAL A 13 -0.81 2.59 -26.95
CA VAL A 13 -1.12 3.98 -27.30
C VAL A 13 -0.13 4.91 -26.60
N HIS A 14 0.61 5.69 -27.39
CA HIS A 14 1.55 6.69 -26.88
C HIS A 14 0.80 7.93 -26.43
N PHE A 15 1.10 8.44 -25.24
CA PHE A 15 0.72 9.80 -24.85
C PHE A 15 1.64 10.77 -25.61
N ASP A 16 1.08 11.69 -26.40
CA ASP A 16 1.83 12.54 -27.34
C ASP A 16 2.34 13.85 -26.69
N GLY A 17 2.17 14.01 -25.37
CA GLY A 17 2.72 15.12 -24.60
C GLY A 17 1.91 16.42 -24.65
N LYS A 18 0.80 16.49 -25.40
CA LYS A 18 -0.13 17.64 -25.39
C LYS A 18 -0.99 17.70 -24.12
N GLN A 19 -0.92 16.70 -23.25
CA GLN A 19 -1.70 16.62 -22.01
C GLN A 19 -1.05 17.28 -20.78
N SER A 20 0.14 17.88 -20.91
CA SER A 20 0.82 18.60 -19.80
C SER A 20 0.37 20.06 -19.64
N ASN A 21 -0.51 20.57 -20.51
CA ASN A 21 -1.07 21.90 -20.40
C ASN A 21 -2.58 21.82 -20.11
N VAL A 22 -3.01 22.38 -18.98
CA VAL A 22 -4.43 22.43 -18.58
C VAL A 22 -5.30 23.07 -19.67
N ALA A 23 -4.78 24.09 -20.36
CA ALA A 23 -5.52 24.79 -21.41
C ALA A 23 -5.71 23.95 -22.69
N GLU A 24 -4.92 22.90 -22.86
CA GLU A 24 -4.96 21.99 -24.01
C GLU A 24 -5.72 20.68 -23.69
N LEU A 25 -6.07 20.46 -22.41
CA LEU A 25 -6.85 19.33 -21.96
C LEU A 25 -8.34 19.52 -22.29
N ASN A 26 -8.82 18.81 -23.32
CA ASN A 26 -10.25 18.75 -23.64
C ASN A 26 -11.00 17.81 -22.68
N LEU A 27 -11.18 18.24 -21.43
CA LEU A 27 -11.86 17.48 -20.39
C LEU A 27 -13.37 17.76 -20.34
N PRO A 28 -14.22 16.74 -20.07
CA PRO A 28 -15.62 16.95 -19.71
C PRO A 28 -15.75 17.93 -18.53
N SER A 29 -16.85 18.71 -18.48
CA SER A 29 -17.08 19.71 -17.43
C SER A 29 -16.99 19.15 -16.01
N SER A 30 -17.33 17.88 -15.81
CA SER A 30 -17.20 17.18 -14.52
C SER A 30 -15.75 16.97 -14.05
N LEU A 31 -14.78 16.95 -14.97
CA LEU A 31 -13.37 16.72 -14.67
C LEU A 31 -12.53 18.01 -14.71
N GLN A 32 -13.09 19.12 -15.18
CA GLN A 32 -12.43 20.43 -15.20
C GLN A 32 -11.87 20.85 -13.82
N PRO A 33 -12.58 20.66 -12.68
CA PRO A 33 -12.03 20.98 -11.36
C PRO A 33 -10.77 20.17 -11.00
N GLN A 34 -10.55 19.02 -11.64
CA GLN A 34 -9.42 18.12 -11.39
C GLN A 34 -8.29 18.28 -12.42
N ALA A 35 -8.40 19.22 -13.36
CA ALA A 35 -7.47 19.33 -14.49
C ALA A 35 -5.99 19.44 -14.06
N ASN A 36 -5.69 20.20 -13.00
CA ASN A 36 -4.33 20.29 -12.44
C ASN A 36 -3.81 18.95 -11.90
N ARG A 37 -4.67 18.11 -11.32
CA ARG A 37 -4.29 16.78 -10.84
C ARG A 37 -4.07 15.83 -12.01
N ILE A 38 -4.91 15.94 -13.04
CA ILE A 38 -4.82 15.15 -14.27
C ILE A 38 -3.49 15.45 -15.00
N VAL A 39 -3.09 16.72 -15.12
CA VAL A 39 -1.77 17.10 -15.67
C VAL A 39 -0.63 16.42 -14.90
N LYS A 40 -0.66 16.43 -13.56
CA LYS A 40 0.38 15.78 -12.76
C LYS A 40 0.48 14.27 -13.01
N ILE A 41 -0.65 13.60 -13.25
CA ILE A 41 -0.65 12.18 -13.64
C ILE A 41 0.06 12.01 -14.98
N PHE A 42 -0.26 12.84 -15.97
CA PHE A 42 0.41 12.78 -17.27
C PHE A 42 1.91 13.10 -17.19
N ASP A 43 2.31 14.09 -16.38
CA ASP A 43 3.72 14.42 -16.16
C ASP A 43 4.47 13.27 -15.48
N MET A 44 3.83 12.59 -14.51
CA MET A 44 4.39 11.40 -13.88
C MET A 44 4.57 10.27 -14.90
N ILE A 45 3.57 10.01 -15.75
CA ILE A 45 3.69 9.01 -16.81
C ILE A 45 4.85 9.37 -17.74
N LYS A 46 4.93 10.62 -18.21
CA LYS A 46 6.03 11.10 -19.06
C LYS A 46 7.39 10.92 -18.41
N PHE A 47 7.50 11.17 -17.10
CA PHE A 47 8.72 10.92 -16.34
C PHE A 47 9.11 9.44 -16.40
N ILE A 48 8.14 8.53 -16.20
CA ILE A 48 8.35 7.08 -16.31
C ILE A 48 8.78 6.68 -17.73
N GLU A 49 8.23 7.29 -18.79
CA GLU A 49 8.57 6.93 -20.18
C GLU A 49 10.03 7.28 -20.55
N ASN A 50 10.67 8.20 -19.81
CA ASN A 50 12.09 8.51 -20.01
C ASN A 50 12.99 7.32 -19.66
N ASP A 51 12.65 6.60 -18.60
CA ASP A 51 13.40 5.42 -18.13
C ASP A 51 12.86 4.12 -18.76
N TRP A 52 11.54 4.05 -18.98
CA TRP A 52 10.82 2.87 -19.44
C TRP A 52 10.02 3.17 -20.72
N ARG A 53 10.65 3.13 -21.90
CA ARG A 53 9.94 3.39 -23.17
C ARG A 53 8.78 2.43 -23.40
N ARG A 54 7.64 2.93 -23.89
CA ARG A 54 6.45 2.10 -24.20
C ARG A 54 6.74 1.00 -25.23
N GLY A 55 6.06 -0.13 -25.06
CA GLY A 55 6.12 -1.27 -25.95
C GLY A 55 7.38 -2.14 -25.76
N GLY A 56 7.41 -3.25 -26.50
CA GLY A 56 8.54 -4.18 -26.47
C GLY A 56 8.79 -4.74 -25.07
N GLU A 57 9.98 -4.50 -24.54
CA GLU A 57 10.44 -5.14 -23.31
C GLU A 57 9.88 -4.56 -22.01
N HIS A 58 9.30 -3.36 -22.05
CA HIS A 58 8.78 -2.66 -20.87
C HIS A 58 7.25 -2.72 -20.73
N GLU A 59 6.56 -3.52 -21.54
CA GLU A 59 5.10 -3.67 -21.47
C GLU A 59 4.62 -4.02 -20.06
N SER A 60 5.38 -4.82 -19.31
CA SER A 60 5.10 -5.17 -17.92
C SER A 60 5.01 -3.97 -16.98
N VAL A 61 5.87 -2.95 -17.12
CA VAL A 61 5.83 -1.72 -16.30
C VAL A 61 4.46 -1.05 -16.42
N TYR A 62 4.01 -0.90 -17.67
CA TYR A 62 2.76 -0.28 -18.03
C TYR A 62 1.54 -1.09 -17.61
N MET A 63 1.62 -2.42 -17.69
CA MET A 63 0.60 -3.30 -17.11
C MET A 63 0.53 -3.12 -15.59
N GLY A 64 1.66 -3.03 -14.89
CA GLY A 64 1.69 -2.76 -13.45
C GLY A 64 1.02 -1.43 -13.08
N LEU A 65 1.29 -0.35 -13.84
CA LEU A 65 0.64 0.95 -13.65
C LEU A 65 -0.88 0.89 -13.88
N ALA A 66 -1.33 0.12 -14.87
CA ALA A 66 -2.75 -0.08 -15.12
C ALA A 66 -3.41 -0.90 -13.99
N THR A 67 -2.74 -1.95 -13.51
CA THR A 67 -3.23 -2.80 -12.42
C THR A 67 -3.35 -2.02 -11.11
N ILE A 68 -2.34 -1.25 -10.70
CA ILE A 68 -2.46 -0.43 -9.48
C ILE A 68 -3.58 0.61 -9.63
N HIS A 69 -3.73 1.24 -10.79
CA HIS A 69 -4.84 2.18 -11.02
C HIS A 69 -6.21 1.50 -10.90
N GLU A 70 -6.39 0.32 -11.48
CA GLU A 70 -7.62 -0.45 -11.36
C GLU A 70 -7.93 -0.82 -9.91
N SER A 71 -6.94 -1.33 -9.16
CA SER A 71 -7.13 -1.68 -7.74
C SER A 71 -7.48 -0.45 -6.90
N GLN A 72 -6.90 0.71 -7.18
CA GLN A 72 -7.25 1.97 -6.49
C GLN A 72 -8.67 2.44 -6.81
N MET A 73 -9.15 2.21 -8.04
CA MET A 73 -10.54 2.48 -8.41
C MET A 73 -11.50 1.56 -7.63
N LYS A 74 -11.18 0.27 -7.48
CA LYS A 74 -11.96 -0.67 -6.65
C LYS A 74 -12.02 -0.23 -5.18
N SER A 75 -10.89 0.19 -4.61
CA SER A 75 -10.84 0.75 -3.24
C SER A 75 -11.68 2.02 -3.09
N THR A 76 -11.68 2.91 -4.09
CA THR A 76 -12.55 4.09 -4.08
C THR A 76 -14.02 3.70 -4.06
N LEU A 77 -14.42 2.69 -4.85
CA LEU A 77 -15.79 2.17 -4.88
C LEU A 77 -16.18 1.49 -3.56
N GLN A 78 -15.26 0.77 -2.91
CA GLN A 78 -15.49 0.18 -1.59
C GLN A 78 -15.93 1.22 -0.54
N HIS A 79 -15.40 2.44 -0.63
CA HIS A 79 -15.69 3.55 0.27
C HIS A 79 -16.81 4.48 -0.22
N ALA A 80 -17.35 4.24 -1.42
CA ALA A 80 -18.40 5.09 -1.97
C ALA A 80 -19.63 5.04 -1.07
N ARG A 81 -20.03 6.21 -0.54
CA ARG A 81 -21.33 6.39 0.10
C ARG A 81 -22.38 6.49 -1.00
N THR A 82 -22.95 5.38 -1.43
CA THR A 82 -24.18 5.42 -2.22
C THR A 82 -25.38 5.42 -1.30
N GLU A 83 -26.44 6.12 -1.72
CA GLU A 83 -27.78 6.07 -1.12
C GLU A 83 -28.44 4.68 -1.31
N ASP A 84 -27.80 3.77 -2.05
CA ASP A 84 -28.22 2.39 -2.31
C ASP A 84 -27.29 1.37 -1.64
N ASP A 85 -27.92 0.32 -1.08
CA ASP A 85 -27.56 -1.05 -0.62
C ASP A 85 -26.15 -1.65 -0.82
N TYR A 86 -25.13 -0.93 -1.28
CA TYR A 86 -23.78 -1.46 -1.40
C TYR A 86 -23.12 -1.57 -0.03
N ALA A 87 -23.16 -2.77 0.55
CA ALA A 87 -22.44 -3.18 1.74
C ALA A 87 -21.51 -4.35 1.38
N PRO A 88 -20.21 -4.10 1.10
CA PRO A 88 -19.30 -5.17 0.76
C PRO A 88 -19.17 -6.14 1.93
N THR A 89 -19.08 -7.44 1.64
CA THR A 89 -18.79 -8.44 2.66
C THR A 89 -17.35 -8.32 3.13
N MET A 90 -17.04 -8.87 4.32
CA MET A 90 -15.65 -8.91 4.81
C MET A 90 -14.69 -9.53 3.78
N ALA A 91 -15.10 -10.62 3.12
CA ALA A 91 -14.31 -11.28 2.07
C ALA A 91 -14.04 -10.36 0.87
N GLN A 92 -15.00 -9.52 0.48
CA GLN A 92 -14.79 -8.54 -0.59
C GLN A 92 -13.81 -7.44 -0.17
N VAL A 93 -13.89 -6.98 1.08
CA VAL A 93 -12.95 -5.99 1.61
C VAL A 93 -11.54 -6.56 1.76
N GLU A 94 -11.41 -7.81 2.19
CA GLU A 94 -10.13 -8.54 2.19
C GLU A 94 -9.56 -8.64 0.78
N GLN A 95 -10.38 -9.01 -0.21
CA GLN A 95 -9.93 -9.10 -1.60
C GLN A 95 -9.42 -7.77 -2.14
N VAL A 96 -10.16 -6.67 -1.94
CA VAL A 96 -9.73 -5.33 -2.40
C VAL A 96 -8.44 -4.90 -1.70
N SER A 97 -8.29 -5.21 -0.41
CA SER A 97 -7.06 -4.92 0.34
C SER A 97 -5.86 -5.68 -0.21
N ALA A 98 -6.03 -6.96 -0.53
CA ALA A 98 -5.00 -7.79 -1.16
C ALA A 98 -4.65 -7.28 -2.57
N GLU A 99 -5.65 -6.98 -3.40
CA GLU A 99 -5.45 -6.47 -4.76
C GLU A 99 -4.75 -5.10 -4.78
N LYS A 100 -5.15 -4.18 -3.87
CA LYS A 100 -4.54 -2.84 -3.77
C LYS A 100 -3.11 -2.91 -3.25
N GLY A 101 -2.90 -3.62 -2.14
CA GLY A 101 -1.59 -3.79 -1.54
C GLY A 101 -0.61 -4.49 -2.49
N GLY A 102 -1.04 -5.62 -3.05
CA GLY A 102 -0.21 -6.41 -3.94
C GLY A 102 0.12 -5.70 -5.26
N ALA A 103 -0.88 -5.08 -5.90
CA ALA A 103 -0.65 -4.30 -7.11
C ALA A 103 0.33 -3.13 -6.88
N THR A 104 0.28 -2.50 -5.70
CA THR A 104 1.19 -1.41 -5.33
C THR A 104 2.64 -1.86 -5.31
N LEU A 105 2.96 -2.97 -4.64
CA LEU A 105 4.33 -3.46 -4.59
C LEU A 105 4.80 -4.10 -5.90
N ILE A 106 3.91 -4.78 -6.64
CA ILE A 106 4.25 -5.31 -7.96
C ILE A 106 4.58 -4.16 -8.92
N ALA A 107 3.76 -3.10 -8.96
CA ALA A 107 4.02 -1.92 -9.78
C ALA A 107 5.34 -1.24 -9.39
N ALA A 108 5.62 -1.10 -8.09
CA ALA A 108 6.89 -0.57 -7.61
C ALA A 108 8.09 -1.44 -8.04
N GLY A 109 7.98 -2.77 -7.89
CA GLY A 109 9.02 -3.70 -8.33
C GLY A 109 9.27 -3.64 -9.84
N LEU A 110 8.21 -3.49 -10.64
CA LEU A 110 8.33 -3.31 -12.09
C LEU A 110 8.95 -1.95 -12.46
N LEU A 111 8.66 -0.88 -11.73
CA LEU A 111 9.31 0.42 -11.94
C LEU A 111 10.81 0.41 -11.60
N ILE A 112 11.25 -0.52 -10.76
CA ILE A 112 12.67 -0.69 -10.37
C ILE A 112 13.40 -1.63 -11.33
N GLU A 113 12.83 -2.81 -11.63
CA GLU A 113 13.51 -3.86 -12.39
C GLU A 113 13.05 -3.98 -13.86
N GLY A 114 11.98 -3.29 -14.25
CA GLY A 114 11.33 -3.40 -15.56
C GLY A 114 10.52 -4.69 -15.75
N ARG A 115 11.00 -5.81 -15.21
CA ARG A 115 10.41 -7.15 -15.27
C ARG A 115 10.57 -7.89 -13.96
N LEU A 116 9.60 -8.73 -13.63
CA LEU A 116 9.62 -9.58 -12.44
C LEU A 116 9.33 -11.03 -12.82
N THR A 117 9.93 -11.97 -12.11
CA THR A 117 9.53 -13.38 -12.19
C THR A 117 8.22 -13.59 -11.44
N ARG A 118 7.52 -14.70 -11.73
CA ARG A 118 6.29 -15.05 -11.01
C ARG A 118 6.50 -15.19 -9.50
N ALA A 119 7.65 -15.72 -9.09
CA ALA A 119 8.02 -15.84 -7.68
C ALA A 119 8.17 -14.46 -7.01
N LYS A 120 8.87 -13.51 -7.67
CA LYS A 120 8.97 -12.14 -7.18
C LYS A 120 7.61 -11.44 -7.11
N MET A 121 6.75 -11.60 -8.11
CA MET A 121 5.41 -11.01 -8.09
C MET A 121 4.57 -11.55 -6.92
N ALA A 122 4.56 -12.87 -6.70
CA ALA A 122 3.81 -13.45 -5.60
C ALA A 122 4.38 -13.06 -4.22
N TYR A 123 5.70 -12.90 -4.10
CA TYR A 123 6.33 -12.34 -2.90
C TYR A 123 5.87 -10.90 -2.64
N LEU A 124 5.89 -10.04 -3.67
CA LEU A 124 5.46 -8.64 -3.56
C LEU A 124 3.96 -8.53 -3.31
N GLU A 125 3.15 -9.43 -3.86
CA GLU A 125 1.71 -9.51 -3.59
C GLU A 125 1.44 -9.77 -2.11
N TYR A 126 2.08 -10.80 -1.55
CA TYR A 126 1.99 -11.13 -0.13
C TYR A 126 2.45 -9.96 0.75
N LEU A 127 3.65 -9.45 0.48
CA LEU A 127 4.19 -8.33 1.24
C LEU A 127 3.28 -7.08 1.15
N GLY A 128 2.72 -6.82 -0.03
CA GLY A 128 1.86 -5.68 -0.29
C GLY A 128 0.54 -5.77 0.47
N PHE A 129 -0.06 -6.96 0.54
CA PHE A 129 -1.26 -7.16 1.36
C PHE A 129 -0.98 -6.89 2.84
N GLY A 130 0.12 -7.41 3.38
CA GLY A 130 0.52 -7.15 4.77
C GLY A 130 0.73 -5.66 5.07
N LEU A 131 1.34 -4.91 4.15
CA LEU A 131 1.49 -3.46 4.29
C LEU A 131 0.15 -2.72 4.20
N GLN A 132 -0.76 -3.13 3.31
CA GLN A 132 -2.09 -2.52 3.24
C GLN A 132 -2.89 -2.73 4.53
N LEU A 133 -2.78 -3.90 5.16
CA LEU A 133 -3.41 -4.15 6.47
C LEU A 133 -2.81 -3.27 7.57
N LEU A 134 -1.50 -3.02 7.51
CA LEU A 134 -0.84 -2.14 8.47
C LEU A 134 -1.30 -0.68 8.29
N ASP A 135 -1.37 -0.20 7.05
CA ASP A 135 -1.89 1.15 6.73
C ASP A 135 -3.33 1.29 7.26
N ASP A 136 -4.22 0.33 6.96
CA ASP A 136 -5.61 0.34 7.43
C ASP A 136 -5.72 0.29 8.97
N LEU A 137 -4.77 -0.36 9.67
CA LEU A 137 -4.70 -0.34 11.13
C LEU A 137 -4.28 1.04 11.64
N GLN A 138 -3.27 1.66 11.04
CA GLN A 138 -2.79 3.00 11.43
C GLN A 138 -3.86 4.07 11.20
N ASP A 139 -4.67 3.92 10.15
CA ASP A 139 -5.67 4.89 9.72
C ASP A 139 -7.08 4.64 10.29
N VAL A 140 -7.28 3.66 11.18
CA VAL A 140 -8.61 3.30 11.75
C VAL A 140 -9.45 4.53 12.15
N LYS A 141 -8.85 5.50 12.85
CA LYS A 141 -9.55 6.71 13.30
C LYS A 141 -10.01 7.59 12.13
N GLU A 142 -9.15 7.76 11.13
CA GLU A 142 -9.46 8.54 9.93
C GLU A 142 -10.49 7.82 9.06
N ASP A 143 -10.35 6.51 8.89
CA ASP A 143 -11.28 5.68 8.15
C ASP A 143 -12.67 5.68 8.77
N MET A 144 -12.78 5.54 10.10
CA MET A 144 -14.05 5.69 10.81
C MET A 144 -14.68 7.06 10.58
N LYS A 145 -13.88 8.13 10.67
CA LYS A 145 -14.37 9.51 10.44
C LYS A 145 -14.89 9.70 9.01
N ASN A 146 -14.25 9.06 8.03
CA ASN A 146 -14.63 9.15 6.63
C ASN A 146 -15.70 8.12 6.23
N ASN A 147 -16.14 7.23 7.14
CA ASN A 147 -16.97 6.05 6.87
C ASN A 147 -16.35 5.11 5.82
N HIS A 148 -15.02 5.00 5.82
CA HIS A 148 -14.31 4.01 5.03
C HIS A 148 -14.49 2.63 5.66
N ARG A 149 -14.71 1.66 4.79
CA ARG A 149 -14.86 0.24 5.13
C ARG A 149 -13.53 -0.44 4.93
N THR A 150 -12.84 -0.79 6.00
CA THR A 150 -11.64 -1.62 6.00
C THR A 150 -11.93 -2.87 6.82
N ILE A 151 -10.98 -3.81 6.90
CA ILE A 151 -11.12 -4.97 7.79
C ILE A 151 -11.26 -4.48 9.24
N PHE A 152 -10.46 -3.50 9.64
CA PHE A 152 -10.43 -3.01 11.02
C PHE A 152 -11.69 -2.20 11.39
N THR A 153 -12.18 -1.31 10.51
CA THR A 153 -13.40 -0.54 10.81
C THR A 153 -14.66 -1.40 10.83
N GLN A 154 -14.73 -2.43 9.98
CA GLN A 154 -15.83 -3.40 10.01
C GLN A 154 -15.76 -4.30 11.24
N THR A 155 -14.59 -4.84 11.57
CA THR A 155 -14.46 -5.65 12.79
C THR A 155 -14.76 -4.83 14.05
N LEU A 156 -14.40 -3.55 14.10
CA LEU A 156 -14.82 -2.68 15.21
C LEU A 156 -16.33 -2.50 15.30
N ALA A 157 -17.03 -2.46 14.16
CA ALA A 157 -18.49 -2.35 14.15
C ALA A 157 -19.17 -3.63 14.65
N GLU A 158 -18.57 -4.80 14.44
CA GLU A 158 -19.10 -6.12 14.81
C GLU A 158 -18.67 -6.57 16.22
N ASP A 159 -17.36 -6.57 16.49
CA ASP A 159 -16.72 -7.16 17.67
C ASP A 159 -16.34 -6.12 18.74
N GLN A 160 -16.54 -4.83 18.45
CA GLN A 160 -16.22 -3.69 19.34
C GLN A 160 -14.74 -3.56 19.77
N THR A 161 -13.85 -4.40 19.24
CA THR A 161 -12.42 -4.40 19.57
C THR A 161 -11.54 -4.66 18.35
N LEU A 162 -10.29 -4.21 18.42
CA LEU A 162 -9.24 -4.47 17.43
C LEU A 162 -8.37 -5.68 17.78
N ASP A 163 -8.67 -6.40 18.87
CA ASP A 163 -7.87 -7.53 19.37
C ASP A 163 -7.65 -8.60 18.29
N ALA A 164 -8.74 -9.17 17.80
CA ALA A 164 -8.71 -10.25 16.80
C ALA A 164 -8.05 -9.83 15.46
N PRO A 165 -8.40 -8.70 14.82
CA PRO A 165 -7.77 -8.32 13.55
C PRO A 165 -6.29 -7.96 13.73
N THR A 166 -5.90 -7.36 14.86
CA THR A 166 -4.49 -7.08 15.16
C THR A 166 -3.70 -8.36 15.40
N ALA A 167 -4.26 -9.34 16.13
CA ALA A 167 -3.62 -10.64 16.33
C ALA A 167 -3.42 -11.39 15.00
N ARG A 168 -4.41 -11.34 14.09
CA ARG A 168 -4.30 -11.92 12.74
C ARG A 168 -3.22 -11.23 11.91
N LEU A 169 -3.11 -9.90 11.97
CA LEU A 169 -2.04 -9.16 11.27
C LEU A 169 -0.66 -9.54 11.82
N ILE A 170 -0.50 -9.64 13.14
CA ILE A 170 0.74 -10.11 13.77
C ILE A 170 1.07 -11.52 13.26
N GLN A 171 0.10 -12.44 13.26
CA GLN A 171 0.29 -13.80 12.76
C GLN A 171 0.68 -13.82 11.27
N TYR A 172 0.08 -12.94 10.46
CA TYR A 172 0.43 -12.77 9.05
C TYR A 172 1.89 -12.37 8.89
N CYS A 173 2.36 -11.36 9.63
CA CYS A 173 3.77 -10.95 9.62
C CYS A 173 4.72 -12.09 10.03
N TYR A 174 4.30 -13.01 10.91
CA TYR A 174 5.09 -14.15 11.36
C TYR A 174 4.95 -15.42 10.49
N CYS A 175 4.08 -15.44 9.48
CA CYS A 175 3.79 -16.64 8.69
C CYS A 175 4.92 -16.99 7.71
N LYS A 176 5.97 -17.62 8.25
CA LYS A 176 7.18 -18.02 7.54
C LYS A 176 6.96 -18.93 6.31
N PRO A 177 6.03 -19.92 6.32
CA PRO A 177 5.86 -20.83 5.17
C PRO A 177 5.39 -20.13 3.89
N ALA A 178 4.61 -19.05 4.02
CA ALA A 178 4.21 -18.24 2.87
C ALA A 178 5.43 -17.68 2.13
N PHE A 179 6.47 -17.27 2.87
CA PHE A 179 7.67 -16.66 2.31
C PHE A 179 8.73 -17.64 1.78
N GLU A 180 8.82 -18.84 2.34
CA GLU A 180 9.77 -19.88 1.89
C GLU A 180 9.43 -20.36 0.46
N THR A 181 8.15 -20.27 0.08
CA THR A 181 7.63 -20.63 -1.25
C THR A 181 8.10 -19.70 -2.38
N PHE A 182 8.62 -18.50 -2.06
CA PHE A 182 9.03 -17.50 -3.05
C PHE A 182 10.54 -17.46 -3.33
N SER A 183 11.30 -18.44 -2.83
CA SER A 183 12.72 -18.57 -3.13
C SER A 183 12.93 -18.96 -4.60
N ASP A 184 13.14 -17.96 -5.45
CA ASP A 184 13.63 -18.18 -6.81
C ASP A 184 15.08 -18.68 -6.72
N ASP A 185 15.34 -19.87 -7.28
CA ASP A 185 16.58 -20.66 -7.19
C ASP A 185 17.77 -20.05 -7.97
N GLN A 186 17.95 -18.73 -7.90
CA GLN A 186 18.95 -18.04 -8.71
C GLN A 186 19.80 -17.11 -7.83
N ARG A 187 20.94 -17.67 -7.40
CA ARG A 187 22.15 -16.98 -6.93
C ARG A 187 21.98 -16.16 -5.65
N THR A 188 21.56 -16.79 -4.58
CA THR A 188 21.75 -16.22 -3.25
C THR A 188 23.24 -16.24 -2.90
N VAL A 189 23.87 -15.07 -2.95
CA VAL A 189 25.15 -14.83 -2.29
C VAL A 189 24.88 -14.95 -0.79
N SER A 190 25.11 -16.13 -0.22
CA SER A 190 25.11 -16.29 1.23
C SER A 190 26.36 -15.63 1.79
N ASP A 191 26.22 -14.94 2.92
CA ASP A 191 27.39 -14.58 3.70
C ASP A 191 28.06 -15.89 4.14
N ARG A 192 29.28 -16.14 3.63
CA ARG A 192 30.03 -17.37 3.89
C ARG A 192 30.30 -17.62 5.38
N LYS A 193 30.13 -16.62 6.25
CA LYS A 193 30.28 -16.77 7.71
C LYS A 193 28.99 -17.13 8.44
N THR A 194 27.82 -16.69 7.95
CA THR A 194 26.54 -16.84 8.66
C THR A 194 25.55 -17.77 7.94
N GLY A 195 25.74 -18.03 6.64
CA GLY A 195 24.83 -18.82 5.82
C GLY A 195 23.51 -18.10 5.48
N VAL A 196 23.32 -16.86 5.96
CA VAL A 196 22.11 -16.05 5.75
C VAL A 196 22.22 -15.30 4.42
N THR A 197 21.10 -15.24 3.69
CA THR A 197 21.01 -14.53 2.40
C THR A 197 20.54 -13.09 2.60
N LEU A 198 20.86 -12.17 1.69
CA LEU A 198 20.34 -10.79 1.74
C LEU A 198 18.80 -10.76 1.75
N ALA A 199 18.15 -11.68 1.02
CA ALA A 199 16.70 -11.82 1.01
C ALA A 199 16.16 -12.20 2.40
N GLU A 200 16.86 -13.07 3.12
CA GLU A 200 16.51 -13.43 4.50
C GLU A 200 16.69 -12.26 5.46
N TYR A 201 17.75 -11.46 5.31
CA TYR A 201 17.94 -10.23 6.08
C TYR A 201 16.80 -9.24 5.85
N ILE A 202 16.46 -8.95 4.58
CA ILE A 202 15.36 -8.05 4.24
C ILE A 202 14.06 -8.58 4.85
N ARG A 203 13.77 -9.87 4.72
CA ARG A 203 12.57 -10.49 5.30
C ARG A 203 12.49 -10.28 6.81
N VAL A 204 13.52 -10.69 7.55
CA VAL A 204 13.54 -10.57 9.01
C VAL A 204 13.45 -9.11 9.44
N SER A 205 14.17 -8.20 8.77
CA SER A 205 14.06 -6.77 9.03
C SER A 205 12.64 -6.24 8.78
N MET A 206 12.00 -6.60 7.66
CA MET A 206 10.64 -6.17 7.35
C MET A 206 9.63 -6.69 8.39
N MET A 207 9.72 -7.96 8.78
CA MET A 207 8.88 -8.51 9.85
C MET A 207 9.04 -7.74 11.15
N MET A 208 10.28 -7.48 11.57
CA MET A 208 10.58 -6.71 12.78
C MET A 208 10.03 -5.28 12.70
N PHE A 209 10.21 -4.61 11.56
CA PHE A 209 9.68 -3.25 11.35
C PHE A 209 8.15 -3.23 11.36
N SER A 210 7.48 -4.20 10.70
CA SER A 210 6.02 -4.30 10.73
C SER A 210 5.49 -4.45 12.16
N ILE A 211 6.15 -5.25 13.01
CA ILE A 211 5.74 -5.37 14.42
C ILE A 211 5.91 -4.05 15.17
N VAL A 212 7.00 -3.32 14.95
CA VAL A 212 7.18 -2.00 15.58
C VAL A 212 6.08 -1.04 15.14
N LEU A 213 5.68 -1.05 13.86
CA LEU A 213 4.61 -0.21 13.35
C LEU A 213 3.23 -0.62 13.89
N ILE A 214 2.96 -1.91 14.06
CA ILE A 214 1.73 -2.41 14.71
C ILE A 214 1.68 -1.94 16.17
N LEU A 215 2.79 -2.02 16.90
CA LEU A 215 2.88 -1.56 18.29
C LEU A 215 2.69 -0.05 18.40
N GLU A 216 3.24 0.72 17.45
CA GLU A 216 3.01 2.17 17.35
C GLU A 216 1.53 2.48 17.10
N ALA A 217 0.91 1.84 16.10
CA ALA A 217 -0.51 1.99 15.83
C ALA A 217 -1.37 1.65 17.05
N ALA A 218 -1.09 0.52 17.70
CA ALA A 218 -1.80 0.07 18.89
C ALA A 218 -1.69 1.08 20.04
N SER A 219 -0.54 1.73 20.20
CA SER A 219 -0.33 2.78 21.22
C SER A 219 -1.26 3.99 21.02
N GLN A 220 -1.59 4.34 19.76
CA GLN A 220 -2.50 5.44 19.42
C GLN A 220 -3.98 5.04 19.43
N LEU A 221 -4.30 3.75 19.56
CA LEU A 221 -5.64 3.18 19.43
C LEU A 221 -6.08 2.47 20.72
N GLN A 222 -5.49 2.81 21.86
CA GLN A 222 -5.73 2.16 23.15
C GLN A 222 -7.22 1.96 23.48
N GLU A 223 -8.07 2.92 23.13
CA GLU A 223 -9.52 2.89 23.39
C GLU A 223 -10.28 1.80 22.63
N TYR A 224 -9.66 1.22 21.59
CA TYR A 224 -10.26 0.21 20.73
C TYR A 224 -9.78 -1.22 21.04
N TYR A 225 -8.97 -1.40 22.08
CA TYR A 225 -8.48 -2.70 22.52
C TYR A 225 -9.05 -3.09 23.88
N SER A 226 -9.16 -4.39 24.13
CA SER A 226 -9.37 -4.86 25.50
C SER A 226 -8.17 -4.51 26.38
N LYS A 227 -8.40 -4.36 27.69
CA LYS A 227 -7.32 -4.02 28.64
C LYS A 227 -6.28 -5.14 28.72
N GLU A 228 -6.74 -6.38 28.57
CA GLU A 228 -5.95 -7.60 28.62
C GLU A 228 -5.02 -7.65 27.39
N PHE A 229 -5.58 -7.53 26.19
CA PHE A 229 -4.82 -7.59 24.95
C PHE A 229 -3.86 -6.42 24.79
N TYR A 230 -4.30 -5.20 25.11
CA TYR A 230 -3.42 -4.02 25.08
C TYR A 230 -2.22 -4.16 26.03
N ARG A 231 -2.42 -4.78 27.21
CA ARG A 231 -1.32 -5.05 28.15
C ARG A 231 -0.34 -6.06 27.57
N GLU A 232 -0.83 -7.10 26.90
CA GLU A 232 0.01 -8.07 26.21
C GLU A 232 0.84 -7.40 25.11
N LEU A 233 0.20 -6.65 24.21
CA LEU A 233 0.90 -5.88 23.16
C LEU A 233 1.94 -4.92 23.75
N SER A 234 1.58 -4.16 24.78
CA SER A 234 2.48 -3.21 25.42
C SER A 234 3.69 -3.90 26.05
N SER A 235 3.54 -5.13 26.54
CA SER A 235 4.65 -5.91 27.12
C SER A 235 5.68 -6.39 26.09
N LEU A 236 5.27 -6.49 24.82
CA LEU A 236 6.15 -6.87 23.71
C LEU A 236 6.99 -5.68 23.20
N SER A 237 6.62 -4.46 23.59
CA SER A 237 7.27 -3.24 23.12
C SER A 237 8.63 -3.01 23.79
N PRO A 238 9.69 -2.70 23.02
CA PRO A 238 10.98 -2.34 23.60
C PRO A 238 10.96 -0.97 24.30
N VAL A 239 9.90 -0.19 24.11
CA VAL A 239 9.68 1.13 24.71
C VAL A 239 8.27 1.25 25.28
N THR A 240 8.07 2.09 26.29
CA THR A 240 6.73 2.30 26.84
C THR A 240 5.80 2.91 25.78
N PHE A 241 4.58 2.40 25.65
CA PHE A 241 3.58 2.98 24.74
C PHE A 241 3.29 4.45 25.01
N LYS A 242 3.42 4.91 26.26
CA LYS A 242 3.29 6.34 26.62
C LYS A 242 4.35 7.24 25.99
N ASP A 243 5.50 6.66 25.62
CA ASP A 243 6.64 7.38 25.06
C ASP A 243 6.65 7.34 23.51
N LEU A 244 5.83 6.46 22.91
CA LEU A 244 5.58 6.39 21.46
C LEU A 244 4.65 7.54 21.05
N LYS A 245 5.17 8.77 21.09
CA LYS A 245 4.54 9.88 20.38
C LYS A 245 4.90 9.78 18.91
N PRO A 246 4.02 10.22 17.99
CA PRO A 246 4.39 10.37 16.59
C PRO A 246 5.62 11.26 16.53
N ALA A 247 6.77 10.66 16.23
CA ALA A 247 7.98 11.42 16.05
C ALA A 247 7.81 12.14 14.73
N ARG A 248 7.43 13.43 14.78
CA ARG A 248 7.27 14.29 13.60
C ARG A 248 8.63 14.65 13.01
N ILE A 249 9.42 13.62 12.69
CA ILE A 249 10.76 13.74 12.12
C ILE A 249 10.65 14.45 10.78
N GLU A 250 9.56 14.25 10.03
CA GLU A 250 9.25 15.01 8.83
C GLU A 250 9.22 16.52 9.10
N GLU A 251 8.64 17.00 10.20
CA GLU A 251 8.64 18.44 10.52
C GLU A 251 10.04 18.96 10.82
N ARG A 252 10.86 18.14 11.50
CA ARG A 252 12.25 18.45 11.82
C ARG A 252 13.13 18.44 10.57
N VAL A 253 12.96 17.45 9.70
CA VAL A 253 13.64 17.33 8.40
C VAL A 253 13.21 18.47 7.48
N TRP A 254 11.91 18.78 7.40
CA TRP A 254 11.39 19.92 6.64
C TRP A 254 11.88 21.27 7.18
N ALA A 255 12.08 21.40 8.49
CA ALA A 255 12.71 22.59 9.07
C ALA A 255 14.18 22.71 8.66
N ILE A 256 14.93 21.60 8.67
CA ILE A 256 16.32 21.55 8.19
C ILE A 256 16.38 21.89 6.69
N VAL A 257 15.56 21.26 5.86
CA VAL A 257 15.50 21.50 4.41
C VAL A 257 15.10 22.93 4.08
N ARG A 258 14.15 23.53 4.83
CA ARG A 258 13.79 24.96 4.66
C ARG A 258 14.90 25.91 5.08
N ASN A 259 15.64 25.58 6.14
CA ASN A 259 16.75 26.39 6.65
C ASN A 259 18.05 26.22 5.84
N GLN A 260 18.11 25.24 4.92
CA GLN A 260 19.23 25.02 4.01
C GLN A 260 19.02 25.61 2.59
N ARG A 261 18.06 26.53 2.40
CA ARG A 261 18.02 27.36 1.19
C ARG A 261 19.23 28.31 1.16
N LEU A 262 20.33 27.81 0.60
CA LEU A 262 21.34 28.58 -0.14
C LEU A 262 20.85 28.77 -1.58
#